data_AF-G0P9W7-F1
#
_entry.id   AF-G0P9W7-F1
#
_cell.length_a   1.000
_cell.length_b   1.000
_cell.length_c   1.000
_cell.angle_alpha   90.00
_cell.angle_beta   90.00
_cell.angle_gamma   90.00
#
_symmetry.space_group_name_H-M   'P 1'
#
loop_
_entity.id
_entity.type
_entity.pdbx_description
1 polymer ?
#
loop_
_entity_poly.entity_id
_entity_poly.type
_entity_poly.pdbx_seq_one_letter_code
_entity_poly.pdbx_strand_id
1 'polypeptide(L)'
;MKPIFVFTVLAAMALGATAAPNACDSCKSMVQTFIDASKDQMKMAQLKISLSMMCAGTSHQSDCHKTLDKLDYIAFKLAPYLADTSAVCSKLQMCGESQFSPLARLAMLYLKKSESIVANDNMMKQQVCDECQASSSQLGQLFGDEFTSYAVKSTIQRFACRSAGKAQKACNIFVSSVIPSMMTEMRDMFTEKQTMCSNMGLCSSTKSVSRQTVQRPIGELMKSMGIVKTSQGEELMSCFECTLSMDTLLEEFIDKRQATADDIQKAVCAKVVGAWTDGCNDFVHMYMSTVLFLTYNQFDGKGICTMMHTCEKKDSALLTIPQMEKVELGCANCRNVETFFHQNHQELASHAVEGIYNNLCQKLPTAFGAMCESMAIRMSRVFFTRAAELAGSGAMCSQMC
;
A
#
# COMPACT_ATOMS: atom_id res chain seq x y z
N MET A 1 -9.65 -6.79 18.53
CA MET A 1 -10.38 -5.50 18.53
C MET A 1 -10.29 -4.90 17.14
N LYS A 2 -11.44 -4.60 16.50
CA LYS A 2 -11.49 -4.13 15.11
C LYS A 2 -10.89 -2.70 14.99
N PRO A 3 -10.13 -2.39 13.92
CA PRO A 3 -9.46 -1.09 13.73
C PRO A 3 -10.40 0.12 13.65
N ILE A 4 -11.69 -0.10 13.39
CA ILE A 4 -12.74 0.93 13.34
C ILE A 4 -12.91 1.63 14.71
N PHE A 5 -12.76 0.91 15.82
CA PHE A 5 -12.95 1.45 17.16
C PHE A 5 -11.87 2.48 17.56
N VAL A 6 -10.65 2.33 17.05
CA VAL A 6 -9.53 3.22 17.38
C VAL A 6 -9.75 4.59 16.72
N PHE A 7 -10.23 4.61 15.48
CA PHE A 7 -10.50 5.85 14.74
C PHE A 7 -11.70 6.62 15.29
N THR A 8 -12.78 5.95 15.71
CA THR A 8 -13.95 6.62 16.31
C THR A 8 -13.67 7.21 17.68
N VAL A 9 -12.76 6.61 18.44
CA VAL A 9 -12.35 7.09 19.77
C VAL A 9 -11.41 8.29 19.65
N LEU A 10 -10.53 8.33 18.64
CA LEU A 10 -9.63 9.46 18.38
C LEU A 10 -10.36 10.70 17.86
N ALA A 11 -11.34 10.54 16.97
CA ALA A 11 -12.15 11.65 16.47
C ALA A 11 -13.03 12.30 17.55
N ALA A 12 -13.30 11.57 18.64
CA ALA A 12 -14.08 12.06 19.76
C ALA A 12 -13.33 13.01 20.71
N MET A 13 -12.01 12.90 20.69
CA MET A 13 -11.14 13.55 21.67
C MET A 13 -10.80 15.00 21.31
N ALA A 14 -11.22 15.49 20.15
CA ALA A 14 -10.78 16.78 19.59
C ALA A 14 -11.60 18.00 20.06
N LEU A 15 -12.72 17.82 20.76
CA LEU A 15 -13.63 18.95 21.07
C LEU A 15 -13.30 19.72 22.36
N GLY A 16 -12.14 19.48 22.99
CA GLY A 16 -11.80 20.09 24.28
C GLY A 16 -10.33 20.34 24.58
N ALA A 17 -9.41 20.20 23.62
CA ALA A 17 -7.99 20.33 23.89
C ALA A 17 -7.58 21.81 24.05
N THR A 18 -7.24 22.22 25.27
CA THR A 18 -6.37 23.39 25.50
C THR A 18 -4.93 23.04 25.12
N ALA A 19 -4.19 24.02 24.62
CA ALA A 19 -2.83 23.87 24.08
C ALA A 19 -1.89 23.17 25.08
N ALA A 20 -1.59 21.90 24.84
CA ALA A 20 -0.65 21.12 25.63
C ALA A 20 0.76 21.17 25.01
N PRO A 21 1.83 21.26 25.82
CA PRO A 21 3.19 21.55 25.35
C PRO A 21 3.91 20.38 24.65
N ASN A 22 3.42 19.14 24.78
CA ASN A 22 3.98 17.98 24.10
C ASN A 22 2.91 16.89 23.85
N ALA A 23 3.24 15.89 23.04
CA ALA A 23 2.31 14.82 22.63
C ALA A 23 1.82 13.93 23.80
N CYS A 24 2.61 13.80 24.88
CA CYS A 24 2.18 13.07 26.08
C CYS A 24 1.09 13.83 26.82
N ASP A 25 1.26 15.15 26.97
CA ASP A 25 0.28 16.00 27.63
C ASP A 25 -0.98 16.18 26.76
N SER A 26 -0.83 16.27 25.44
CA SER A 26 -1.96 16.22 24.51
C SER A 26 -2.73 14.90 24.62
N CYS A 27 -2.04 13.76 24.69
CA CYS A 27 -2.67 12.46 24.90
C CYS A 27 -3.46 12.41 26.21
N LYS A 28 -2.82 12.80 27.32
CA LYS A 28 -3.45 12.77 28.65
C LYS A 28 -4.68 13.66 28.67
N SER A 29 -4.58 14.85 28.09
CA SER A 29 -5.69 15.81 27.97
C SER A 29 -6.84 15.23 27.13
N MET A 30 -6.54 14.59 26.01
CA MET A 30 -7.53 13.94 25.14
C MET A 30 -8.24 12.77 25.82
N VAL A 31 -7.48 11.87 26.47
CA VAL A 31 -8.03 10.75 27.23
C VAL A 31 -8.88 11.25 28.39
N GLN A 32 -8.42 12.29 29.10
CA GLN A 32 -9.17 12.91 30.18
C GLN A 32 -10.47 13.54 29.69
N THR A 33 -10.42 14.28 28.58
CA THR A 33 -11.60 14.89 27.94
C THR A 33 -12.62 13.83 27.54
N PHE A 34 -12.18 12.67 27.05
CA PHE A 34 -13.07 11.55 26.72
C PHE A 34 -13.71 10.94 27.98
N ILE A 35 -12.95 10.77 29.06
CA ILE A 35 -13.47 10.30 30.35
C ILE A 35 -14.51 11.29 30.90
N ASP A 36 -14.26 12.59 30.80
CA ASP A 36 -15.16 13.62 31.29
C ASP A 36 -16.43 13.71 30.43
N ALA A 37 -16.29 13.61 29.10
CA ALA A 37 -17.42 13.53 28.19
C ALA A 37 -18.25 12.25 28.41
N SER A 38 -17.62 11.13 28.79
CA SER A 38 -18.33 9.88 29.10
C SER A 38 -19.23 9.96 30.34
N LYS A 39 -18.99 10.93 31.21
CA LYS A 39 -19.76 11.19 32.43
C LYS A 39 -20.84 12.26 32.22
N ASP A 40 -20.83 12.95 31.08
CA ASP A 40 -21.68 14.10 30.77
C ASP A 40 -22.52 13.82 29.52
N GLN A 41 -23.83 13.65 29.72
CA GLN A 41 -24.76 13.33 28.64
C GLN A 41 -24.82 14.39 27.54
N MET A 42 -24.65 15.68 27.88
CA MET A 42 -24.66 16.76 26.88
C MET A 42 -23.39 16.73 26.03
N LYS A 43 -22.22 16.56 26.66
CA LYS A 43 -20.96 16.46 25.93
C LYS A 43 -20.92 15.22 25.02
N MET A 44 -21.45 14.10 25.50
CA MET A 44 -21.54 12.87 24.71
C MET A 44 -22.52 13.02 23.53
N ALA A 45 -23.64 13.71 23.70
CA ALA A 45 -24.56 14.01 22.61
C ALA A 45 -23.93 14.91 21.55
N GLN A 46 -23.24 15.98 21.96
CA GLN A 46 -22.52 16.87 21.04
C GLN A 46 -21.45 16.10 20.27
N LEU A 47 -20.73 15.22 20.96
CA LEU A 47 -19.72 14.36 20.37
C LEU A 47 -20.31 13.40 19.32
N LYS A 48 -21.42 12.71 19.62
CA LYS A 48 -22.11 11.85 18.65
C LYS A 48 -22.51 12.60 17.39
N ILE A 49 -22.98 13.84 17.53
CA ILE A 49 -23.35 14.69 16.39
C ILE A 49 -22.12 15.02 15.53
N SER A 50 -21.00 15.43 16.13
CA SER A 50 -19.77 15.72 15.38
C SER A 50 -19.23 14.49 14.64
N LEU A 51 -19.27 13.32 15.28
CA LEU A 51 -18.86 12.06 14.65
C LEU A 51 -19.82 11.60 13.56
N SER A 52 -21.12 11.92 13.67
CA SER A 52 -22.14 11.54 12.68
C SER A 52 -21.87 12.14 11.31
N MET A 53 -21.31 13.36 11.27
CA MET A 53 -20.87 14.00 10.02
C MET A 53 -19.71 13.26 9.36
N MET A 54 -18.85 12.60 10.14
CA MET A 54 -17.74 11.80 9.60
C MET A 54 -18.23 10.47 9.03
N CYS A 55 -19.34 9.91 9.54
CA CYS A 55 -19.93 8.67 9.01
C CYS A 55 -20.41 8.81 7.57
N ALA A 56 -20.88 10.01 7.17
CA ALA A 56 -21.36 10.30 5.81
C ALA A 56 -20.26 10.18 4.75
N GLY A 57 -18.98 10.32 5.13
CA GLY A 57 -17.84 10.17 4.23
C GLY A 57 -17.33 8.73 4.05
N THR A 58 -18.02 7.73 4.60
CA THR A 58 -17.56 6.34 4.61
C THR A 58 -18.48 5.42 3.82
N SER A 59 -17.92 4.38 3.19
CA SER A 59 -18.68 3.32 2.52
C SER A 59 -19.52 2.45 3.48
N HIS A 60 -19.35 2.63 4.79
CA HIS A 60 -20.01 1.86 5.86
C HIS A 60 -20.84 2.76 6.77
N GLN A 61 -21.52 3.76 6.19
CA GLN A 61 -22.28 4.78 6.91
C GLN A 61 -23.25 4.18 7.95
N SER A 62 -23.98 3.12 7.59
CA SER A 62 -24.97 2.50 8.49
C SER A 62 -24.34 1.86 9.73
N ASP A 63 -23.22 1.16 9.58
CA ASP A 63 -22.52 0.53 10.71
C ASP A 63 -21.74 1.56 11.54
N CYS A 64 -21.29 2.64 10.91
CA CYS A 64 -20.72 3.79 11.59
C CYS A 64 -21.78 4.44 12.52
N HIS A 65 -22.97 4.75 12.02
CA HIS A 65 -24.05 5.31 12.84
C HIS A 65 -24.47 4.37 13.98
N LYS A 66 -24.63 3.06 13.71
CA LYS A 66 -24.93 2.07 14.77
C LYS A 66 -23.86 2.03 15.88
N THR A 67 -22.60 2.29 15.52
CA THR A 67 -21.50 2.36 16.48
C THR A 67 -21.58 3.63 17.31
N LEU A 68 -21.92 4.77 16.68
CA LEU A 68 -22.14 6.05 17.37
C LEU A 68 -23.33 6.00 18.31
N ASP A 69 -24.41 5.33 17.94
CA ASP A 69 -25.58 5.16 18.82
C ASP A 69 -25.19 4.48 20.13
N LYS A 70 -24.28 3.50 20.05
CA LYS A 70 -23.74 2.75 21.19
C LYS A 70 -22.55 3.42 21.87
N LEU A 71 -22.16 4.62 21.47
CA LEU A 71 -20.96 5.28 21.98
C LEU A 71 -21.01 5.51 23.50
N ASP A 72 -22.19 5.81 24.06
CA ASP A 72 -22.35 5.94 25.53
C ASP A 72 -21.96 4.66 26.25
N TYR A 73 -22.46 3.52 25.74
CA TYR A 73 -22.21 2.20 26.32
C TYR A 73 -20.75 1.81 26.18
N ILE A 74 -20.15 2.10 25.02
CA ILE A 74 -18.73 1.86 24.75
C ILE A 74 -17.87 2.70 25.71
N ALA A 75 -18.17 4.00 25.83
CA ALA A 75 -17.45 4.91 26.71
C ALA A 75 -17.57 4.48 28.17
N PHE A 76 -18.77 4.09 28.62
CA PHE A 76 -18.99 3.56 29.97
C PHE A 76 -18.17 2.29 30.25
N LYS A 77 -18.11 1.34 29.29
CA LYS A 77 -17.31 0.11 29.45
C LYS A 77 -15.82 0.36 29.40
N LEU A 78 -15.36 1.40 28.70
CA LEU A 78 -13.96 1.76 28.59
C LEU A 78 -13.46 2.64 29.74
N ALA A 79 -14.33 3.46 30.35
CA ALA A 79 -14.00 4.37 31.45
C ALA A 79 -13.06 3.78 32.53
N PRO A 80 -13.29 2.57 33.08
CA PRO A 80 -12.39 1.99 34.10
C PRO A 80 -10.99 1.68 33.57
N TYR A 81 -10.85 1.40 32.27
CA TYR A 81 -9.56 1.14 31.62
C TYR A 81 -8.83 2.42 31.21
N LEU A 82 -9.53 3.56 31.24
CA LEU A 82 -9.00 4.86 30.84
C LEU A 82 -8.58 5.74 32.02
N ALA A 83 -8.95 5.36 33.25
CA ALA A 83 -8.74 6.15 34.46
C ALA A 83 -7.29 6.58 34.69
N ASP A 84 -6.33 5.71 34.35
CA ASP A 84 -4.91 6.07 34.33
C ASP A 84 -4.52 6.57 32.93
N THR A 85 -4.70 7.87 32.71
CA THR A 85 -4.35 8.51 31.44
C THR A 85 -2.87 8.36 31.11
N SER A 86 -1.99 8.29 32.12
CA SER A 86 -0.54 8.10 31.89
C SER A 86 -0.23 6.69 31.42
N ALA A 87 -0.85 5.66 32.00
CA ALA A 87 -0.68 4.27 31.57
C ALA A 87 -1.27 4.02 30.18
N VAL A 88 -2.46 4.58 29.90
CA VAL A 88 -3.07 4.52 28.56
C VAL A 88 -2.16 5.17 27.54
N CYS A 89 -1.71 6.39 27.80
CA CYS A 89 -0.83 7.13 26.91
C CYS A 89 0.55 6.46 26.78
N SER A 90 1.07 5.83 27.83
CA SER A 90 2.31 5.04 27.74
C SER A 90 2.12 3.80 26.87
N LYS A 91 0.96 3.14 26.96
CA LYS A 91 0.62 1.98 26.13
C LYS A 91 0.35 2.34 24.67
N LEU A 92 -0.13 3.56 24.43
CA LEU A 92 -0.21 4.18 23.10
C LEU A 92 1.13 4.75 22.61
N GLN A 93 2.22 4.58 23.39
CA GLN A 93 3.56 5.11 23.11
C GLN A 93 3.59 6.65 22.97
N MET A 94 2.66 7.32 23.64
CA MET A 94 2.55 8.77 23.71
C MET A 94 3.27 9.36 24.94
N CYS A 95 3.55 8.55 25.96
CA CYS A 95 4.32 8.92 27.16
C CYS A 95 5.46 7.91 27.42
N GLY A 96 6.61 8.39 27.89
CA GLY A 96 7.82 7.59 28.14
C GLY A 96 9.02 8.01 27.29
N GLU A 97 10.17 7.34 27.46
CA GLU A 97 11.40 7.59 26.68
C GLU A 97 11.30 7.20 25.20
N SER A 98 10.31 6.36 24.85
CA SER A 98 10.05 6.00 23.46
C SER A 98 9.52 7.22 22.70
N GLN A 99 10.39 7.83 21.92
CA GLN A 99 9.99 8.85 20.95
C GLN A 99 8.88 8.27 20.07
N PHE A 100 7.75 8.96 20.02
CA PHE A 100 6.67 8.71 19.07
C PHE A 100 7.24 8.27 17.70
N SER A 101 6.71 7.20 17.11
CA SER A 101 7.02 6.96 15.71
C SER A 101 6.55 8.18 14.90
N PRO A 102 7.34 8.65 13.91
CA PRO A 102 6.93 9.81 13.11
C PRO A 102 5.55 9.63 12.45
N LEU A 103 5.16 8.37 12.17
CA LEU A 103 3.82 8.02 11.68
C LEU A 103 2.72 8.34 12.68
N ALA A 104 2.90 7.99 13.96
CA ALA A 104 1.90 8.25 14.97
C ALA A 104 1.80 9.77 15.27
N ARG A 105 2.90 10.53 15.13
CA ARG A 105 2.86 12.01 15.18
C ARG A 105 2.01 12.57 14.05
N LEU A 106 2.23 12.12 12.82
CA LEU A 106 1.42 12.52 11.67
C LEU A 106 -0.08 12.22 11.88
N ALA A 107 -0.42 11.06 12.46
CA ALA A 107 -1.82 10.72 12.77
C ALA A 107 -2.46 11.70 13.76
N MET A 108 -1.73 12.13 14.79
CA MET A 108 -2.20 13.13 15.77
C MET A 108 -2.41 14.51 15.14
N LEU A 109 -1.60 14.88 14.16
CA LEU A 109 -1.75 16.16 13.45
C LEU A 109 -3.06 16.26 12.68
N TYR A 110 -3.61 15.13 12.21
CA TYR A 110 -4.94 15.14 11.61
C TYR A 110 -6.05 15.50 12.60
N LEU A 111 -5.93 15.05 13.85
CA LEU A 111 -6.87 15.43 14.91
C LEU A 111 -6.74 16.92 15.22
N LYS A 112 -5.51 17.40 15.47
CA LYS A 112 -5.22 18.81 15.75
C LYS A 112 -5.62 19.75 14.60
N LYS A 113 -5.47 19.31 13.35
CA LYS A 113 -5.96 20.06 12.18
C LYS A 113 -7.47 20.28 12.25
N SER A 114 -8.24 19.26 12.61
CA SER A 114 -9.70 19.39 12.71
C SER A 114 -10.10 20.44 13.75
N GLU A 115 -9.38 20.52 14.87
CA GLU A 115 -9.56 21.56 15.91
C GLU A 115 -9.24 22.96 15.36
N SER A 116 -8.12 23.11 14.64
CA SER A 116 -7.71 24.39 14.07
C SER A 116 -8.69 24.96 13.04
N ILE A 117 -9.38 24.07 12.30
CA ILE A 117 -10.41 24.45 11.33
C ILE A 117 -11.65 24.95 12.06
N VAL A 118 -12.08 24.25 13.11
CA VAL A 118 -13.24 24.64 13.93
C VAL A 118 -12.98 25.96 14.67
N ALA A 119 -11.75 26.16 15.17
CA ALA A 119 -11.36 27.38 15.88
C ALA A 119 -10.99 28.56 14.95
N ASN A 120 -10.87 28.32 13.64
CA ASN A 120 -10.32 29.25 12.65
C ASN A 120 -9.00 29.93 13.09
N ASP A 121 -8.13 29.19 13.76
CA ASP A 121 -6.90 29.71 14.35
C ASP A 121 -5.72 29.53 13.38
N ASN A 122 -5.22 30.64 12.84
CA ASN A 122 -4.10 30.63 11.90
C ASN A 122 -2.76 30.26 12.55
N MET A 123 -2.58 30.51 13.84
CA MET A 123 -1.39 30.13 14.58
C MET A 123 -1.34 28.61 14.77
N MET A 124 -2.48 27.99 15.11
CA MET A 124 -2.60 26.53 15.20
C MET A 124 -2.44 25.84 13.85
N LYS A 125 -2.96 26.42 12.75
CA LYS A 125 -2.72 25.92 11.38
C LYS A 125 -1.22 25.92 11.04
N GLN A 126 -0.50 26.98 11.41
CA GLN A 126 0.95 27.05 11.17
C GLN A 126 1.71 26.01 12.01
N GLN A 127 1.35 25.85 13.28
CA GLN A 127 1.98 24.85 14.14
C GLN A 127 1.76 23.41 13.62
N VAL A 128 0.56 23.10 13.12
CA VAL A 128 0.26 21.80 12.48
C VAL A 128 1.13 21.58 11.24
N CYS A 129 1.32 22.63 10.43
CA CYS A 129 2.20 22.57 9.27
C CYS A 129 3.66 22.33 9.69
N ASP A 130 4.19 23.08 10.65
CA ASP A 130 5.57 22.96 11.12
C ASP A 130 5.86 21.57 11.73
N GLU A 131 4.94 21.05 12.54
CA GLU A 131 5.04 19.70 13.12
C GLU A 131 4.97 18.60 12.05
N CYS A 132 4.18 18.80 10.99
CA CYS A 132 4.16 17.90 9.84
C CYS A 132 5.51 17.89 9.13
N GLN A 133 6.08 19.06 8.86
CA GLN A 133 7.36 19.17 8.16
C GLN A 133 8.50 18.50 8.93
N ALA A 134 8.53 18.67 10.25
CA ALA A 134 9.49 18.00 11.12
C ALA A 134 9.33 16.48 11.09
N SER A 135 8.09 15.99 11.21
CA SER A 135 7.79 14.56 11.18
C SER A 135 8.09 13.92 9.82
N SER A 136 7.78 14.63 8.73
CA SER A 136 8.08 14.22 7.36
C SER A 136 9.59 14.05 7.15
N SER A 137 10.39 15.00 7.62
CA SER A 137 11.85 14.90 7.52
C SER A 137 12.41 13.69 8.27
N GLN A 138 11.84 13.35 9.43
CA GLN A 138 12.24 12.16 10.18
C GLN A 138 11.90 10.86 9.44
N LEU A 139 10.74 10.80 8.78
CA LEU A 139 10.40 9.66 7.91
C LEU A 139 11.34 9.54 6.71
N GLY A 140 11.70 10.66 6.08
CA GLY A 140 12.65 10.67 4.97
C GLY A 140 13.99 10.04 5.34
N GLN A 141 14.48 10.27 6.57
CA GLN A 141 15.72 9.66 7.03
C GLN A 141 15.66 8.12 7.09
N LEU A 142 14.49 7.53 7.37
CA LEU A 142 14.32 6.06 7.34
C LEU A 142 14.47 5.50 5.93
N PHE A 143 13.97 6.21 4.91
CA PHE A 143 14.11 5.79 3.51
C PHE A 143 15.49 6.10 2.92
N GLY A 144 16.23 7.05 3.53
CA GLY A 144 17.60 7.38 3.17
C GLY A 144 18.65 6.45 3.76
N ASP A 145 18.27 5.58 4.69
CA ASP A 145 19.17 4.62 5.33
C ASP A 145 19.58 3.49 4.35
N GLU A 146 20.88 3.36 4.11
CA GLU A 146 21.44 2.36 3.19
C GLU A 146 21.10 0.94 3.63
N PHE A 147 21.06 0.69 4.94
CA PHE A 147 20.71 -0.61 5.49
C PHE A 147 19.24 -0.96 5.18
N THR A 148 18.33 -0.01 5.27
CA THR A 148 16.91 -0.19 4.91
C THR A 148 16.75 -0.50 3.43
N SER A 149 17.42 0.24 2.54
CA SER A 149 17.41 -0.05 1.10
C SER A 149 17.98 -1.46 0.80
N TYR A 150 19.09 -1.82 1.43
CA TYR A 150 19.68 -3.16 1.34
C TYR A 150 18.74 -4.26 1.87
N ALA A 151 18.08 -4.03 3.01
CA ALA A 151 17.14 -4.96 3.62
C ALA A 151 15.94 -5.21 2.72
N VAL A 152 15.36 -4.15 2.13
CA VAL A 152 14.25 -4.27 1.16
C VAL A 152 14.70 -5.06 -0.06
N LYS A 153 15.83 -4.65 -0.67
CA LYS A 153 16.40 -5.34 -1.84
C LYS A 153 16.63 -6.84 -1.56
N SER A 154 17.36 -7.16 -0.48
CA SER A 154 17.73 -8.53 -0.13
C SER A 154 16.50 -9.39 0.22
N THR A 155 15.50 -8.80 0.86
CA THR A 155 14.21 -9.45 1.14
C THR A 155 13.51 -9.82 -0.17
N ILE A 156 13.36 -8.88 -1.12
CA ILE A 156 12.73 -9.16 -2.41
C ILE A 156 13.52 -10.23 -3.18
N GLN A 157 14.83 -10.15 -3.20
CA GLN A 157 15.68 -11.16 -3.86
C GLN A 157 15.48 -12.55 -3.23
N ARG A 158 15.35 -12.62 -1.90
CA ARG A 158 15.16 -13.87 -1.17
C ARG A 158 13.78 -14.49 -1.37
N PHE A 159 12.72 -13.68 -1.33
CA PHE A 159 11.34 -14.17 -1.36
C PHE A 159 10.74 -14.22 -2.75
N ALA A 160 11.09 -13.30 -3.65
CA ALA A 160 10.52 -13.22 -5.00
C ALA A 160 11.49 -13.73 -6.08
N CYS A 161 12.76 -13.31 -6.05
CA CYS A 161 13.68 -13.73 -7.11
C CYS A 161 14.17 -15.17 -6.97
N ARG A 162 14.30 -15.70 -5.75
CA ARG A 162 14.67 -17.10 -5.51
C ARG A 162 13.62 -18.08 -6.05
N SER A 163 12.36 -17.67 -6.07
CA SER A 163 11.28 -18.43 -6.69
C SER A 163 11.37 -18.44 -8.21
N ALA A 164 11.77 -17.33 -8.83
CA ALA A 164 11.75 -17.13 -10.29
C ALA A 164 12.58 -18.09 -11.16
N GLY A 165 13.17 -19.16 -10.62
CA GLY A 165 13.76 -20.26 -11.37
C GLY A 165 14.85 -19.79 -12.33
N LYS A 166 14.67 -20.02 -13.63
CA LYS A 166 15.62 -19.56 -14.67
C LYS A 166 15.75 -18.04 -14.74
N ALA A 167 14.71 -17.30 -14.35
CA ALA A 167 14.71 -15.83 -14.33
C ALA A 167 15.31 -15.24 -13.05
N GLN A 168 15.77 -16.06 -12.08
CA GLN A 168 16.32 -15.59 -10.81
C GLN A 168 17.41 -14.52 -10.98
N LYS A 169 18.35 -14.72 -11.91
CA LYS A 169 19.44 -13.76 -12.17
C LYS A 169 18.91 -12.44 -12.73
N ALA A 170 18.03 -12.50 -13.74
CA ALA A 170 17.39 -11.33 -14.32
C ALA A 170 16.58 -10.55 -13.26
N CYS A 171 15.80 -11.26 -12.43
CA CYS A 171 15.08 -10.66 -11.30
C CYS A 171 16.03 -9.98 -10.30
N ASN A 172 17.15 -10.63 -9.94
CA ASN A 172 18.11 -10.03 -9.02
C ASN A 172 18.72 -8.74 -9.57
N ILE A 173 19.02 -8.68 -10.87
CA ILE A 173 19.51 -7.48 -11.55
C ILE A 173 18.43 -6.39 -11.53
N PHE A 174 17.20 -6.73 -11.91
CA PHE A 174 16.07 -5.80 -11.90
C PHE A 174 15.87 -5.17 -10.52
N VAL A 175 15.76 -5.99 -9.47
CA VAL A 175 15.61 -5.53 -8.09
C VAL A 175 16.80 -4.70 -7.63
N SER A 176 18.01 -5.04 -8.05
CA SER A 176 19.22 -4.27 -7.73
C SER A 176 19.24 -2.88 -8.37
N SER A 177 18.65 -2.72 -9.55
CA SER A 177 18.60 -1.46 -10.29
C SER A 177 17.46 -0.56 -9.81
N VAL A 178 16.28 -1.14 -9.62
CA VAL A 178 15.05 -0.39 -9.40
C VAL A 178 14.88 0.05 -7.94
N ILE A 179 15.13 -0.84 -6.97
CA ILE A 179 14.86 -0.56 -5.55
C ILE A 179 15.62 0.66 -5.01
N PRO A 180 16.94 0.85 -5.27
CA PRO A 180 17.65 2.01 -4.75
C PRO A 180 17.07 3.35 -5.24
N SER A 181 16.64 3.40 -6.50
CA SER A 181 16.01 4.59 -7.09
C SER A 181 14.64 4.85 -6.47
N MET A 182 13.84 3.80 -6.26
CA MET A 182 12.55 3.92 -5.58
C MET A 182 12.70 4.41 -4.13
N MET A 183 13.68 3.90 -3.38
CA MET A 183 13.96 4.34 -2.01
C MET A 183 14.43 5.80 -1.95
N THR A 184 15.26 6.20 -2.91
CA THR A 184 15.67 7.60 -3.10
C THR A 184 14.47 8.50 -3.36
N GLU A 185 13.58 8.12 -4.28
CA GLU A 185 12.38 8.89 -4.56
C GLU A 185 11.46 8.98 -3.33
N MET A 186 11.30 7.88 -2.59
CA MET A 186 10.57 7.86 -1.31
C MET A 186 11.16 8.85 -0.31
N ARG A 187 12.48 8.83 -0.10
CA ARG A 187 13.15 9.81 0.77
C ARG A 187 12.86 11.23 0.30
N ASP A 188 13.01 11.50 -0.99
CA ASP A 188 12.88 12.84 -1.55
C ASP A 188 11.43 13.36 -1.41
N MET A 189 10.43 12.49 -1.59
CA MET A 189 9.03 12.80 -1.24
C MET A 189 8.86 13.29 0.20
N PHE A 190 9.49 12.63 1.16
CA PHE A 190 9.38 12.99 2.57
C PHE A 190 10.26 14.20 2.97
N THR A 191 11.37 14.46 2.27
CA THR A 191 12.24 15.62 2.51
C THR A 191 11.75 16.89 1.80
N GLU A 192 10.92 16.77 0.77
CA GLU A 192 10.11 17.85 0.19
C GLU A 192 8.93 18.23 1.10
N LYS A 193 9.24 18.49 2.37
CA LYS A 193 8.32 18.69 3.51
C LYS A 193 7.12 19.57 3.20
N GLN A 194 7.31 20.71 2.53
CA GLN A 194 6.19 21.60 2.16
C GLN A 194 5.22 20.88 1.23
N THR A 195 5.70 20.34 0.11
CA THR A 195 4.87 19.63 -0.87
C THR A 195 4.18 18.42 -0.23
N MET A 196 4.92 17.64 0.56
CA MET A 196 4.38 16.49 1.28
C MET A 196 3.23 16.88 2.21
N CYS A 197 3.46 17.87 3.09
CA CYS A 197 2.47 18.31 4.06
C CYS A 197 1.30 19.05 3.40
N SER A 198 1.52 19.76 2.29
CA SER A 198 0.45 20.35 1.48
C SER A 198 -0.41 19.26 0.81
N ASN A 199 0.20 18.19 0.28
CA ASN A 199 -0.51 17.05 -0.28
C ASN A 199 -1.31 16.28 0.78
N MET A 200 -0.81 16.23 2.01
CA MET A 200 -1.54 15.72 3.19
C MET A 200 -2.63 16.69 3.68
N GLY A 201 -2.70 17.90 3.12
CA GLY A 201 -3.59 18.99 3.52
C GLY A 201 -3.24 19.61 4.88
N LEU A 202 -2.08 19.33 5.45
CA LEU A 202 -1.62 19.86 6.75
C LEU A 202 -0.96 21.24 6.62
N CYS A 203 -0.56 21.63 5.42
CA CYS A 203 -0.05 22.96 5.07
C CYS A 203 -0.88 23.62 3.97
N SER A 204 -0.72 24.93 3.79
CA SER A 204 -1.32 25.68 2.67
C SER A 204 -0.97 25.05 1.32
N SER A 205 -1.95 25.00 0.42
CA SER A 205 -1.82 24.32 -0.87
C SER A 205 -0.70 24.89 -1.72
N THR A 206 0.16 24.00 -2.22
CA THR A 206 1.09 24.25 -3.33
C THR A 206 0.53 23.66 -4.62
N LYS A 207 1.15 23.96 -5.77
CA LYS A 207 0.76 23.32 -7.04
C LYS A 207 0.87 21.81 -6.90
N SER A 208 -0.22 21.09 -7.13
CA SER A 208 -0.23 19.62 -7.16
C SER A 208 0.48 19.13 -8.41
N VAL A 209 1.10 17.95 -8.31
CA VAL A 209 1.62 17.25 -9.48
C VAL A 209 0.42 16.78 -10.30
N SER A 210 0.36 17.15 -11.58
CA SER A 210 -0.71 16.71 -12.47
C SER A 210 -0.40 15.32 -13.03
N ARG A 211 -1.44 14.48 -13.11
CA ARG A 211 -1.38 13.25 -13.92
C ARG A 211 -1.12 13.60 -15.37
N GLN A 212 -0.33 12.76 -16.04
CA GLN A 212 -0.22 12.79 -17.49
C GLN A 212 -1.44 12.12 -18.11
N THR A 213 -1.94 12.69 -19.20
CA THR A 213 -3.06 12.10 -19.94
C THR A 213 -2.63 10.82 -20.62
N VAL A 214 -3.43 9.77 -20.45
CA VAL A 214 -3.29 8.51 -21.19
C VAL A 214 -3.49 8.79 -22.69
N GLN A 215 -2.47 8.49 -23.52
CA GLN A 215 -2.48 8.82 -24.95
C GLN A 215 -3.32 7.84 -25.78
N ARG A 216 -3.27 6.55 -25.46
CA ARG A 216 -4.06 5.49 -26.10
C ARG A 216 -4.51 4.46 -25.07
N PRO A 217 -5.57 3.67 -25.34
CA PRO A 217 -6.01 2.60 -24.44
C PRO A 217 -4.92 1.56 -24.19
N ILE A 218 -4.88 0.97 -22.98
CA ILE A 218 -3.86 -0.01 -22.60
C ILE A 218 -3.84 -1.22 -23.55
N GLY A 219 -5.01 -1.64 -24.06
CA GLY A 219 -5.08 -2.72 -25.05
C GLY A 219 -4.38 -2.38 -26.37
N GLU A 220 -4.51 -1.15 -26.86
CA GLU A 220 -3.81 -0.70 -28.08
C GLU A 220 -2.30 -0.55 -27.85
N LEU A 221 -1.91 -0.14 -26.65
CA LEU A 221 -0.51 -0.14 -26.24
C LEU A 221 0.04 -1.58 -26.19
N MET A 222 -0.68 -2.52 -25.56
CA MET A 222 -0.26 -3.92 -25.48
C MET A 222 -0.18 -4.61 -26.85
N LYS A 223 -0.99 -4.18 -27.83
CA LYS A 223 -0.88 -4.64 -29.23
C LYS A 223 0.42 -4.20 -29.90
N SER A 224 1.02 -3.07 -29.50
CA SER A 224 2.28 -2.61 -30.11
C SER A 224 3.49 -3.45 -29.71
N MET A 225 3.34 -4.42 -28.81
CA MET A 225 4.36 -5.45 -28.53
C MET A 225 4.51 -6.44 -29.70
N GLY A 226 3.52 -6.51 -30.60
CA GLY A 226 3.56 -7.35 -31.79
C GLY A 226 2.90 -8.71 -31.60
N ILE A 227 3.18 -9.61 -32.55
CA ILE A 227 2.55 -10.92 -32.67
C ILE A 227 3.64 -11.99 -32.61
N VAL A 228 3.41 -13.03 -31.83
CA VAL A 228 4.22 -14.25 -31.80
C VAL A 228 3.62 -15.24 -32.81
N LYS A 229 4.45 -15.72 -33.72
CA LYS A 229 4.07 -16.80 -34.66
C LYS A 229 4.63 -18.12 -34.15
N THR A 230 3.80 -19.14 -34.16
CA THR A 230 4.16 -20.50 -33.74
C THR A 230 3.65 -21.53 -34.73
N SER A 231 4.08 -22.77 -34.56
CA SER A 231 3.54 -23.93 -35.27
C SER A 231 2.02 -24.12 -35.09
N GLN A 232 1.41 -23.52 -34.06
CA GLN A 232 -0.01 -23.61 -33.74
C GLN A 232 -0.83 -22.37 -34.12
N GLY A 233 -0.20 -21.33 -34.68
CA GLY A 233 -0.85 -20.09 -35.10
C GLY A 233 -0.17 -18.82 -34.62
N GLU A 234 -0.90 -17.71 -34.68
CA GLU A 234 -0.44 -16.37 -34.32
C GLU A 234 -1.19 -15.85 -33.08
N GLU A 235 -0.47 -15.23 -32.14
CA GLU A 235 -1.05 -14.64 -30.92
C GLU A 235 -0.39 -13.31 -30.59
N LEU A 236 -1.12 -12.40 -29.93
CA LEU A 236 -0.52 -11.19 -29.38
C LEU A 236 0.61 -11.55 -28.42
N MET A 237 1.79 -10.96 -28.63
CA MET A 237 2.96 -11.24 -27.78
C MET A 237 2.70 -10.93 -26.31
N SER A 238 1.97 -9.85 -26.06
CA SER A 238 1.56 -9.46 -24.72
C SER A 238 0.66 -10.53 -24.08
N CYS A 239 -0.26 -11.14 -24.83
CA CYS A 239 -1.08 -12.26 -24.35
C CYS A 239 -0.24 -13.52 -24.11
N PHE A 240 0.62 -13.88 -25.07
CA PHE A 240 1.48 -15.06 -24.99
C PHE A 240 2.42 -15.01 -23.77
N GLU A 241 3.17 -13.91 -23.62
CA GLU A 241 4.12 -13.72 -22.52
C GLU A 241 3.42 -13.66 -21.16
N CYS A 242 2.26 -13.00 -21.10
CA CYS A 242 1.46 -12.96 -19.90
C CYS A 242 0.99 -14.36 -19.50
N THR A 243 0.41 -15.12 -20.44
CA THR A 243 -0.17 -16.44 -20.16
C THR A 243 0.92 -17.40 -19.70
N LEU A 244 2.05 -17.44 -20.42
CA LEU A 244 3.21 -18.26 -20.06
C LEU A 244 3.76 -17.90 -18.67
N SER A 245 3.88 -16.60 -18.37
CA SER A 245 4.37 -16.13 -17.07
C SER A 245 3.42 -16.51 -15.94
N MET A 246 2.12 -16.35 -16.14
CA MET A 246 1.11 -16.63 -15.13
C MET A 246 0.93 -18.13 -14.90
N ASP A 247 0.96 -18.95 -15.95
CA ASP A 247 0.93 -20.41 -15.82
C ASP A 247 2.15 -20.90 -15.05
N THR A 248 3.35 -20.43 -15.41
CA THR A 248 4.59 -20.78 -14.70
C THR A 248 4.53 -20.36 -13.22
N LEU A 249 3.97 -19.19 -12.93
CA LEU A 249 3.83 -18.69 -11.57
C LEU A 249 2.81 -19.51 -10.76
N LEU A 250 1.69 -19.90 -11.37
CA LEU A 250 0.67 -20.74 -10.75
C LEU A 250 1.21 -22.15 -10.46
N GLU A 251 1.94 -22.75 -11.41
CA GLU A 251 2.66 -24.02 -11.21
C GLU A 251 3.60 -23.92 -10.02
N GLU A 252 4.39 -22.85 -9.94
CA GLU A 252 5.33 -22.66 -8.85
C GLU A 252 4.63 -22.45 -7.49
N PHE A 253 3.54 -21.68 -7.46
CA PHE A 253 2.74 -21.50 -6.25
C PHE A 253 2.12 -22.81 -5.78
N ILE A 254 1.66 -23.64 -6.71
CA ILE A 254 1.18 -24.98 -6.41
C ILE A 254 2.33 -25.82 -5.85
N ASP A 255 3.49 -25.86 -6.48
CA ASP A 255 4.63 -26.66 -6.03
C ASP A 255 5.15 -26.24 -4.65
N LYS A 256 5.18 -24.93 -4.38
CA LYS A 256 5.69 -24.36 -3.12
C LYS A 256 4.63 -24.13 -2.05
N ARG A 257 3.38 -24.54 -2.28
CA ARG A 257 2.23 -24.31 -1.37
C ARG A 257 2.50 -24.71 0.09
N GLN A 258 3.26 -25.78 0.33
CA GLN A 258 3.58 -26.20 1.69
C GLN A 258 4.51 -25.20 2.39
N ALA A 259 5.57 -24.77 1.73
CA ALA A 259 6.47 -23.75 2.27
C ALA A 259 5.72 -22.43 2.54
N THR A 260 4.82 -22.05 1.63
CA THR A 260 3.94 -20.89 1.81
C THR A 260 3.02 -21.05 3.03
N ALA A 261 2.45 -22.25 3.23
CA ALA A 261 1.63 -22.55 4.41
C ALA A 261 2.44 -22.42 5.72
N ASP A 262 3.66 -22.94 5.74
CA ASP A 262 4.55 -22.86 6.91
C ASP A 262 4.93 -21.41 7.22
N ASP A 263 5.16 -20.58 6.20
CA ASP A 263 5.45 -19.16 6.37
C ASP A 263 4.23 -18.38 6.88
N ILE A 264 3.02 -18.69 6.40
CA ILE A 264 1.76 -18.13 6.93
C ILE A 264 1.60 -18.49 8.40
N GLN A 265 1.85 -19.74 8.77
CA GLN A 265 1.76 -20.20 10.16
C GLN A 265 2.67 -19.36 11.07
N LYS A 266 3.94 -19.21 10.69
CA LYS A 266 4.94 -18.42 11.45
C LYS A 266 4.55 -16.94 11.55
N ALA A 267 4.03 -16.38 10.47
CA ALA A 267 3.68 -14.96 10.42
C ALA A 267 2.42 -14.63 11.22
N VAL A 268 1.42 -15.51 11.20
CA VAL A 268 0.07 -15.23 11.72
C VAL A 268 -0.14 -15.79 13.12
N CYS A 269 0.20 -17.05 13.37
CA CYS A 269 -0.21 -17.74 14.60
C CYS A 269 0.45 -17.17 15.87
N ALA A 270 1.71 -16.72 15.78
CA ALA A 270 2.38 -16.07 16.91
C ALA A 270 1.93 -14.62 17.15
N LYS A 271 1.43 -13.93 16.11
CA LYS A 271 1.12 -12.49 16.16
C LYS A 271 -0.35 -12.18 16.39
N VAL A 272 -1.25 -13.07 16.00
CA VAL A 272 -2.69 -12.75 15.88
C VAL A 272 -3.53 -13.40 16.99
N VAL A 273 -3.18 -14.60 17.45
CA VAL A 273 -4.10 -15.43 18.27
C VAL A 273 -3.67 -15.67 19.72
N GLY A 274 -2.55 -15.10 20.17
CA GLY A 274 -2.15 -15.09 21.60
C GLY A 274 -2.20 -16.48 22.24
N ALA A 275 -3.15 -16.71 23.16
CA ALA A 275 -3.31 -17.98 23.89
C ALA A 275 -3.77 -19.16 23.01
N TRP A 276 -4.16 -18.94 21.75
CA TRP A 276 -4.63 -19.99 20.82
C TRP A 276 -3.58 -20.33 19.74
N THR A 277 -2.31 -19.99 19.96
CA THR A 277 -1.24 -20.25 19.00
C THR A 277 -1.13 -21.72 18.62
N ASP A 278 -1.25 -22.65 19.57
CA ASP A 278 -1.15 -24.09 19.28
C ASP A 278 -2.30 -24.58 18.38
N GLY A 279 -3.54 -24.18 18.68
CA GLY A 279 -4.69 -24.51 17.84
C GLY A 279 -4.62 -23.87 16.44
N CYS A 280 -4.06 -22.66 16.33
CA CYS A 280 -3.79 -22.03 15.03
C CYS A 280 -2.71 -22.78 14.26
N ASN A 281 -1.63 -23.21 14.92
CA ASN A 281 -0.57 -24.00 14.30
C ASN A 281 -1.14 -25.29 13.71
N ASP A 282 -1.94 -26.02 14.48
CA ASP A 282 -2.58 -27.26 14.04
C ASP A 282 -3.53 -27.01 12.86
N PHE A 283 -4.36 -25.97 12.94
CA PHE A 283 -5.31 -25.62 11.87
C PHE A 283 -4.59 -25.23 10.57
N VAL A 284 -3.60 -24.34 10.63
CA VAL A 284 -2.86 -23.90 9.44
C VAL A 284 -2.07 -25.07 8.85
N HIS A 285 -1.41 -25.88 9.68
CA HIS A 285 -0.67 -27.04 9.22
C HIS A 285 -1.57 -28.06 8.50
N MET A 286 -2.78 -28.33 9.02
CA MET A 286 -3.69 -29.30 8.42
C MET A 286 -4.37 -28.81 7.14
N TYR A 287 -4.74 -27.53 7.05
CA TYR A 287 -5.66 -27.08 6.00
C TYR A 287 -5.04 -26.08 5.02
N MET A 288 -4.03 -25.30 5.42
CA MET A 288 -3.57 -24.17 4.60
C MET A 288 -3.00 -24.62 3.27
N SER A 289 -2.21 -25.70 3.25
CA SER A 289 -1.65 -26.26 2.00
C SER A 289 -2.76 -26.64 1.01
N THR A 290 -3.84 -27.26 1.49
CA THR A 290 -5.02 -27.61 0.66
C THR A 290 -5.82 -26.38 0.23
N VAL A 291 -6.01 -25.40 1.13
CA VAL A 291 -6.69 -24.14 0.80
C VAL A 291 -5.93 -23.39 -0.28
N LEU A 292 -4.60 -23.31 -0.17
CA LEU A 292 -3.74 -22.69 -1.18
C LEU A 292 -3.85 -23.45 -2.51
N PHE A 293 -3.79 -24.79 -2.48
CA PHE A 293 -3.98 -25.61 -3.68
C PHE A 293 -5.33 -25.31 -4.38
N LEU A 294 -6.44 -25.36 -3.65
CA LEU A 294 -7.77 -25.08 -4.19
C LEU A 294 -7.93 -23.62 -4.64
N THR A 295 -7.20 -22.69 -4.03
CA THR A 295 -7.21 -21.28 -4.42
C THR A 295 -6.46 -21.07 -5.73
N TYR A 296 -5.25 -21.63 -5.87
CA TYR A 296 -4.45 -21.47 -7.08
C TYR A 296 -5.13 -22.13 -8.29
N ASN A 297 -5.76 -23.29 -8.11
CA ASN A 297 -6.49 -23.99 -9.18
C ASN A 297 -7.79 -23.28 -9.63
N GLN A 298 -8.20 -22.18 -9.00
CA GLN A 298 -9.30 -21.34 -9.51
C GLN A 298 -8.85 -20.39 -10.62
N PHE A 299 -7.55 -20.32 -10.88
CA PHE A 299 -6.97 -19.45 -11.89
C PHE A 299 -6.25 -20.26 -12.94
N ASP A 300 -6.26 -19.75 -14.16
CA ASP A 300 -5.37 -20.13 -15.25
C ASP A 300 -4.75 -18.85 -15.83
N GLY A 301 -3.59 -18.99 -16.47
CA GLY A 301 -2.86 -17.84 -16.98
C GLY A 301 -3.69 -16.99 -17.94
N LYS A 302 -4.49 -17.61 -18.79
CA LYS A 302 -5.32 -16.90 -19.78
C LYS A 302 -6.41 -16.07 -19.10
N GLY A 303 -7.12 -16.64 -18.13
CA GLY A 303 -8.14 -15.94 -17.35
C GLY A 303 -7.57 -14.71 -16.64
N ILE A 304 -6.38 -14.84 -16.04
CA ILE A 304 -5.65 -13.72 -15.44
C ILE A 304 -5.29 -12.67 -16.51
N CYS A 305 -4.74 -13.08 -17.65
CA CYS A 305 -4.29 -12.18 -18.71
C CYS A 305 -5.43 -11.49 -19.46
N THR A 306 -6.60 -12.12 -19.58
CA THR A 306 -7.83 -11.47 -20.06
C THR A 306 -8.32 -10.43 -19.05
N MET A 307 -8.23 -10.72 -17.74
CA MET A 307 -8.56 -9.74 -16.70
C MET A 307 -7.61 -8.55 -16.71
N MET A 308 -6.33 -8.76 -17.04
CA MET A 308 -5.33 -7.71 -17.22
C MET A 308 -5.39 -7.02 -18.59
N HIS A 309 -6.39 -7.34 -19.42
CA HIS A 309 -6.58 -6.79 -20.77
C HIS A 309 -5.38 -6.99 -21.71
N THR A 310 -4.58 -8.02 -21.43
CA THR A 310 -3.42 -8.41 -22.23
C THR A 310 -3.78 -9.47 -23.27
N CYS A 311 -4.82 -10.27 -23.00
CA CYS A 311 -5.43 -11.21 -23.94
C CYS A 311 -6.82 -10.76 -24.39
N GLU A 312 -7.16 -11.04 -25.65
CA GLU A 312 -8.56 -11.01 -26.09
C GLU A 312 -9.35 -12.16 -25.45
N LYS A 313 -10.68 -12.01 -25.37
CA LYS A 313 -11.57 -13.07 -24.84
C LYS A 313 -11.72 -14.29 -25.78
N LYS A 314 -11.10 -14.26 -26.96
CA LYS A 314 -11.23 -15.33 -27.96
C LYS A 314 -10.36 -16.52 -27.58
N ASP A 315 -10.81 -17.72 -27.97
CA ASP A 315 -10.00 -18.92 -27.85
C ASP A 315 -8.73 -18.79 -28.69
N SER A 316 -7.61 -19.20 -28.11
CA SER A 316 -6.31 -19.20 -28.75
C SER A 316 -5.56 -20.43 -28.29
N ALA A 317 -4.99 -21.15 -29.26
CA ALA A 317 -4.49 -22.51 -29.09
C ALA A 317 -2.95 -22.55 -29.06
N LEU A 318 -2.30 -21.63 -28.35
CA LEU A 318 -0.84 -21.52 -28.34
C LEU A 318 -0.13 -22.15 -27.13
N LEU A 319 -0.82 -22.86 -26.24
CA LEU A 319 -0.21 -23.44 -25.04
C LEU A 319 0.43 -24.83 -25.26
N THR A 320 0.19 -25.46 -26.41
CA THR A 320 0.68 -26.81 -26.75
C THR A 320 1.90 -26.82 -27.68
N ILE A 321 2.63 -25.72 -27.77
CA ILE A 321 3.87 -25.68 -28.58
C ILE A 321 4.96 -26.59 -27.98
N PRO A 322 5.76 -27.29 -28.82
CA PRO A 322 6.86 -28.14 -28.35
C PRO A 322 7.90 -27.37 -27.51
N GLN A 323 8.54 -28.05 -26.55
CA GLN A 323 9.52 -27.43 -25.64
C GLN A 323 10.70 -26.77 -26.36
N MET A 324 11.15 -27.32 -27.49
CA MET A 324 12.23 -26.75 -28.30
C MET A 324 11.83 -25.39 -28.90
N GLU A 325 10.59 -25.29 -29.39
CA GLU A 325 10.02 -24.04 -29.94
C GLU A 325 9.83 -23.00 -28.83
N LYS A 326 9.43 -23.42 -27.61
CA LYS A 326 9.33 -22.53 -26.44
C LYS A 326 10.67 -21.87 -26.09
N VAL A 327 11.79 -22.60 -26.18
CA VAL A 327 13.11 -22.06 -25.87
C VAL A 327 13.56 -21.00 -26.88
N GLU A 328 13.34 -21.24 -28.17
CA GLU A 328 13.71 -20.29 -29.23
C GLU A 328 12.86 -19.02 -29.16
N LEU A 329 11.54 -19.17 -28.97
CA LEU A 329 10.61 -18.06 -28.80
C LEU A 329 10.92 -17.23 -27.54
N GLY A 330 11.29 -17.88 -26.44
CA GLY A 330 11.57 -17.20 -25.17
C GLY A 330 12.62 -16.10 -25.32
N CYS A 331 13.66 -16.32 -26.12
CA CYS A 331 14.72 -15.32 -26.31
C CYS A 331 14.35 -14.19 -27.26
N ALA A 332 13.66 -14.51 -28.36
CA ALA A 332 13.15 -13.49 -29.27
C ALA A 332 12.13 -12.59 -28.56
N ASN A 333 11.20 -13.20 -27.82
CA ASN A 333 10.16 -12.47 -27.11
C ASN A 333 10.71 -11.64 -25.95
N CYS A 334 11.67 -12.16 -25.19
CA CYS A 334 12.33 -11.38 -24.15
C CYS A 334 12.90 -10.06 -24.71
N ARG A 335 13.62 -10.10 -25.84
CA ARG A 335 14.18 -8.89 -26.47
C ARG A 335 13.10 -7.92 -26.97
N ASN A 336 11.98 -8.45 -27.45
CA ASN A 336 10.84 -7.65 -27.86
C ASN A 336 10.16 -6.98 -26.66
N VAL A 337 10.04 -7.68 -25.53
CA VAL A 337 9.57 -7.13 -24.26
C VAL A 337 10.51 -6.01 -23.78
N GLU A 338 11.83 -6.22 -23.82
CA GLU A 338 12.80 -5.16 -23.48
C GLU A 338 12.61 -3.92 -24.36
N THR A 339 12.51 -4.12 -25.68
CA THR A 339 12.29 -3.03 -26.63
C THR A 339 10.97 -2.29 -26.34
N PHE A 340 9.90 -3.03 -26.07
CA PHE A 340 8.60 -2.48 -25.74
C PHE A 340 8.65 -1.62 -24.47
N PHE A 341 9.25 -2.13 -23.39
CA PHE A 341 9.40 -1.37 -22.15
C PHE A 341 10.25 -0.12 -22.34
N HIS A 342 11.36 -0.23 -23.08
CA HIS A 342 12.22 0.90 -23.36
C HIS A 342 11.47 2.03 -24.08
N GLN A 343 10.71 1.69 -25.13
CA GLN A 343 10.00 2.66 -25.97
C GLN A 343 8.75 3.24 -25.31
N ASN A 344 8.02 2.45 -24.51
CA ASN A 344 6.66 2.82 -24.08
C ASN A 344 6.57 3.17 -22.58
N HIS A 345 7.70 3.34 -21.87
CA HIS A 345 7.72 3.52 -20.42
C HIS A 345 6.89 4.71 -19.90
N GLN A 346 6.80 5.81 -20.64
CA GLN A 346 6.01 6.99 -20.23
C GLN A 346 4.51 6.71 -20.27
N GLU A 347 4.05 6.02 -21.32
CA GLU A 347 2.65 5.60 -21.44
C GLU A 347 2.31 4.52 -20.41
N LEU A 348 3.21 3.55 -20.21
CA LEU A 348 3.06 2.54 -19.15
C LEU A 348 2.96 3.18 -17.76
N ALA A 349 3.79 4.19 -17.47
CA ALA A 349 3.69 4.95 -16.23
C ALA A 349 2.35 5.67 -16.11
N SER A 350 1.87 6.30 -17.19
CA SER A 350 0.58 7.00 -17.21
C SER A 350 -0.59 6.04 -16.94
N HIS A 351 -0.58 4.85 -17.54
CA HIS A 351 -1.56 3.80 -17.27
C HIS A 351 -1.50 3.28 -15.83
N ALA A 352 -0.30 3.07 -15.28
CA ALA A 352 -0.15 2.64 -13.91
C ALA A 352 -0.70 3.69 -12.92
N VAL A 353 -0.38 4.96 -13.14
CA VAL A 353 -0.90 6.07 -12.35
C VAL A 353 -2.42 6.14 -12.42
N GLU A 354 -2.99 6.04 -13.61
CA GLU A 354 -4.44 6.06 -13.80
C GLU A 354 -5.13 4.88 -13.12
N GLY A 355 -4.54 3.68 -13.21
CA GLY A 355 -5.00 2.49 -12.52
C GLY A 355 -4.97 2.64 -11.00
N ILE A 356 -3.88 3.15 -10.43
CA ILE A 356 -3.74 3.41 -8.99
C ILE A 356 -4.74 4.49 -8.56
N TYR A 357 -4.89 5.56 -9.33
CA TYR A 357 -5.83 6.62 -9.00
C TYR A 357 -7.26 6.11 -8.93
N ASN A 358 -7.73 5.43 -9.99
CA ASN A 358 -9.11 4.98 -10.10
C ASN A 358 -9.45 3.88 -9.08
N ASN A 359 -8.49 3.02 -8.74
CA ASN A 359 -8.76 1.89 -7.86
C ASN A 359 -8.48 2.16 -6.39
N LEU A 360 -7.57 3.09 -6.10
CA LEU A 360 -7.10 3.40 -4.75
C LEU A 360 -7.29 4.88 -4.39
N CYS A 361 -6.58 5.80 -5.06
CA CYS A 361 -6.47 7.18 -4.56
C CYS A 361 -7.80 7.93 -4.52
N GLN A 362 -8.66 7.78 -5.53
CA GLN A 362 -9.95 8.47 -5.55
C GLN A 362 -10.94 7.97 -4.48
N LYS A 363 -10.70 6.78 -3.92
CA LYS A 363 -11.53 6.18 -2.86
C LYS A 363 -11.05 6.55 -1.46
N LEU A 364 -9.91 7.25 -1.35
CA LEU A 364 -9.38 7.74 -0.09
C LEU A 364 -9.98 9.10 0.26
N PRO A 365 -10.09 9.47 1.55
CA PRO A 365 -10.44 10.82 1.94
C PRO A 365 -9.52 11.86 1.28
N THR A 366 -10.01 13.04 0.94
CA THR A 366 -9.32 14.05 0.09
C THR A 366 -7.85 14.26 0.46
N ALA A 367 -7.53 14.35 1.76
CA ALA A 367 -6.17 14.54 2.25
C ALA A 367 -5.23 13.34 1.95
N PHE A 368 -5.74 12.12 2.00
CA PHE A 368 -4.99 10.92 1.64
C PHE A 368 -5.02 10.67 0.13
N GLY A 369 -6.08 11.09 -0.57
CA GLY A 369 -6.20 11.01 -2.02
C GLY A 369 -5.11 11.81 -2.73
N ALA A 370 -4.90 13.07 -2.34
CA ALA A 370 -3.88 13.93 -2.95
C ALA A 370 -2.44 13.41 -2.69
N MET A 371 -2.16 12.96 -1.46
CA MET A 371 -0.88 12.30 -1.15
C MET A 371 -0.69 11.02 -1.97
N CYS A 372 -1.72 10.16 -2.05
CA CYS A 372 -1.70 8.93 -2.83
C CYS A 372 -1.44 9.22 -4.32
N GLU A 373 -2.12 10.20 -4.90
CA GLU A 373 -1.95 10.57 -6.31
C GLU A 373 -0.53 11.09 -6.57
N SER A 374 -0.01 11.97 -5.71
CA SER A 374 1.36 12.46 -5.84
C SER A 374 2.38 11.33 -5.74
N MET A 375 2.19 10.39 -4.82
CA MET A 375 3.08 9.24 -4.66
C MET A 375 2.99 8.29 -5.85
N ALA A 376 1.78 8.02 -6.36
CA ALA A 376 1.55 7.19 -7.53
C ALA A 376 2.29 7.76 -8.76
N ILE A 377 2.19 9.07 -9.00
CA ILE A 377 2.85 9.75 -10.12
C ILE A 377 4.37 9.59 -10.04
N ARG A 378 4.96 9.93 -8.88
CA ARG A 378 6.42 9.95 -8.70
C ARG A 378 7.01 8.56 -8.73
N MET A 379 6.45 7.63 -7.97
CA MET A 379 6.96 6.26 -7.88
C MET A 379 6.80 5.51 -9.20
N SER A 380 5.67 5.66 -9.89
CA SER A 380 5.47 5.02 -11.19
C SER A 380 6.48 5.55 -12.20
N ARG A 381 6.70 6.88 -12.26
CA ARG A 381 7.71 7.45 -13.16
C ARG A 381 9.09 6.85 -12.92
N VAL A 382 9.56 6.84 -11.67
CA VAL A 382 10.89 6.30 -11.34
C VAL A 382 10.98 4.80 -11.68
N PHE A 383 9.95 4.02 -11.32
CA PHE A 383 9.91 2.60 -11.63
C PHE A 383 10.02 2.33 -13.14
N PHE A 384 9.16 2.94 -13.96
CA PHE A 384 9.12 2.69 -15.39
C PHE A 384 10.35 3.27 -16.11
N THR A 385 10.88 4.42 -15.69
CA THR A 385 12.14 4.94 -16.23
C THR A 385 13.31 4.00 -15.95
N ARG A 386 13.47 3.51 -14.71
CA ARG A 386 14.57 2.57 -14.40
C ARG A 386 14.38 1.21 -15.08
N ALA A 387 13.15 0.73 -15.20
CA ALA A 387 12.85 -0.46 -15.98
C ALA A 387 13.22 -0.28 -17.46
N ALA A 388 12.93 0.88 -18.04
CA ALA A 388 13.26 1.21 -19.43
C ALA A 388 14.76 1.34 -19.70
N GLU A 389 15.50 1.93 -18.77
CA GLU A 389 16.97 2.00 -18.83
C GLU A 389 17.58 0.60 -18.79
N LEU A 390 17.10 -0.25 -17.88
CA LEU A 390 17.57 -1.62 -17.76
C LEU A 390 17.23 -2.43 -19.01
N ALA A 391 16.00 -2.30 -19.51
CA ALA A 391 15.56 -2.94 -20.75
C ALA A 391 16.38 -2.49 -21.96
N GLY A 392 16.66 -1.19 -22.08
CA GLY A 392 17.50 -0.63 -23.14
C GLY A 392 18.95 -1.13 -23.11
N SER A 393 19.43 -1.60 -21.96
CA SER A 393 20.78 -2.20 -21.83
C SER A 393 20.86 -3.67 -22.26
N GLY A 394 19.73 -4.35 -22.47
CA GLY A 394 19.67 -5.79 -22.77
C GLY A 394 20.01 -6.69 -21.58
N ALA A 395 20.20 -6.12 -20.39
CA ALA A 395 20.70 -6.84 -19.22
C ALA A 395 19.70 -7.88 -18.70
N MET A 396 18.39 -7.71 -18.91
CA MET A 396 17.39 -8.66 -18.41
C MET A 396 17.45 -9.95 -19.23
N CYS A 397 17.43 -9.82 -20.56
CA CYS A 397 17.44 -10.98 -21.45
C CYS A 397 18.80 -11.67 -21.53
N SER A 398 19.91 -10.96 -21.34
CA SER A 398 21.27 -11.55 -21.30
C SER A 398 21.52 -12.60 -20.21
N GLN A 399 20.59 -12.74 -19.26
CA GLN A 399 20.67 -13.73 -18.18
C GLN A 399 19.75 -14.93 -18.38
N MET A 400 18.81 -14.80 -19.33
CA MET A 400 17.82 -15.82 -19.69
C MET A 400 18.13 -16.45 -21.06
N CYS A 401 18.89 -15.72 -21.86
CA CYS A 401 19.48 -16.01 -23.16
C CYS A 401 20.99 -15.75 -23.06
#